data_AF-W7YML4-F1
#
_entry.id   AF-W7YML4-F1
#
_cell.length_a   1.000
_cell.length_b   1.000
_cell.length_c   1.000
_cell.angle_alpha   90.00
_cell.angle_beta   90.00
_cell.angle_gamma   90.00
#
_symmetry.space_group_name_H-M   'P 1'
#
loop_
_entity.id
_entity.type
_entity.pdbx_description
1 polymer ?
#
loop_
_entity_poly.entity_id
_entity_poly.type
_entity_poly.pdbx_seq_one_letter_code
_entity_poly.pdbx_strand_id
1 'polypeptide(L)'
;MRRNIVIALCCTMVFASCDLLDITPKHVVSTEKAFDDVESYRMALNNVYLTLTSSVMNMQTTDYASDDFKNVISGYAASNYYVYNWDYQSQPQPYIWSYQYQLIARENVLIDNYGIVPAENEANQDEIDQIYARPWFKSMVSI
;
A
#
# COMPACT_ATOMS: atom_id res chain seq x y z
N MET A 1 43.08 3.95 -40.39
CA MET A 1 43.03 4.54 -39.03
C MET A 1 41.65 5.09 -38.65
N ARG A 2 40.98 5.92 -39.45
CA ARG A 2 39.65 6.48 -39.10
C ARG A 2 38.57 5.44 -38.75
N ARG A 3 38.51 4.30 -39.46
CA ARG A 3 37.51 3.24 -39.21
C ARG A 3 37.67 2.57 -37.84
N ASN A 4 38.90 2.37 -37.39
CA ASN A 4 39.17 1.72 -36.09
C ASN A 4 38.86 2.65 -34.92
N ILE A 5 39.02 3.97 -35.11
CA ILE A 5 38.66 4.99 -34.12
C ILE A 5 37.14 5.06 -33.95
N VAL A 6 36.38 5.01 -35.06
CA VAL A 6 34.91 5.00 -35.01
C VAL A 6 34.37 3.76 -34.28
N ILE A 7 34.93 2.59 -34.56
CA ILE A 7 34.54 1.35 -33.89
C ILE A 7 34.84 1.41 -32.38
N ALA A 8 36.03 1.89 -32.00
CA ALA A 8 36.39 2.06 -30.60
C ALA A 8 35.44 3.02 -29.87
N LEU A 9 35.02 4.10 -30.53
CA LEU A 9 34.10 5.10 -29.97
C LEU A 9 32.67 4.56 -29.82
N CYS A 10 32.21 3.73 -30.76
CA CYS A 10 30.92 3.05 -30.64
C CYS A 10 30.93 2.01 -29.52
N CYS A 11 32.02 1.26 -29.35
CA CYS A 11 32.14 0.28 -28.26
C CYS A 11 32.11 0.95 -26.87
N THR A 12 32.79 2.09 -26.68
CA THR A 12 32.77 2.79 -25.38
C THR A 12 31.38 3.35 -25.03
N MET A 13 30.61 3.81 -26.02
CA MET A 13 29.21 4.25 -25.80
C MET A 13 28.29 3.10 -25.38
N VAL A 14 28.47 1.90 -25.94
CA VAL A 14 27.65 0.72 -25.58
C VAL A 14 27.98 0.20 -24.18
N PHE A 15 29.24 0.26 -23.73
CA PHE A 15 29.60 -0.13 -22.37
C PHE A 15 29.18 0.91 -21.32
N ALA A 16 29.19 2.21 -21.66
CA ALA A 16 28.72 3.27 -20.77
C ALA A 16 27.19 3.31 -20.61
N SER A 17 26.41 2.67 -21.51
CA SER A 17 24.95 2.62 -21.41
C SER A 17 24.42 1.46 -20.55
N CYS A 18 25.28 0.54 -20.09
CA CYS A 18 24.84 -0.62 -19.30
C CYS A 18 24.33 -0.23 -17.90
N ASP A 19 24.88 0.82 -17.27
CA ASP A 19 24.41 1.30 -15.96
C ASP A 19 23.00 1.93 -16.02
N LEU A 20 22.46 2.18 -17.22
CA LEU A 20 21.13 2.76 -17.42
C LEU A 20 20.05 1.71 -17.75
N LEU A 21 20.42 0.45 -17.97
CA LEU A 21 19.47 -0.61 -18.31
C LEU A 21 18.80 -1.23 -17.08
N ASP A 22 19.42 -1.11 -15.91
CA ASP A 22 18.92 -1.63 -14.63
C ASP A 22 18.48 -0.50 -13.68
N ILE A 23 17.78 0.50 -14.23
CA ILE A 23 17.11 1.51 -13.40
C ILE A 23 15.83 0.92 -12.82
N THR A 24 15.91 0.47 -11.57
CA THR A 24 14.70 0.23 -10.77
C THR A 24 14.09 1.57 -10.35
N PRO A 25 12.77 1.76 -10.48
CA PRO A 25 12.12 2.98 -10.03
C PRO A 25 12.35 3.17 -8.54
N LYS A 26 12.86 4.34 -8.12
CA LYS A 26 13.17 4.63 -6.70
C LYS A 26 11.95 4.61 -5.76
N HIS A 27 10.74 4.60 -6.33
CA HIS A 27 9.49 4.69 -5.57
C HIS A 27 8.58 3.47 -5.78
N VAL A 28 9.09 2.41 -6.41
CA VAL A 28 8.33 1.18 -6.65
C VAL A 28 9.21 0.02 -6.22
N VAL A 29 8.79 -0.66 -5.15
CA VAL A 29 9.45 -1.87 -4.67
C VAL A 29 8.70 -3.06 -5.25
N SER A 30 9.43 -3.99 -5.88
CA SER A 30 8.82 -5.24 -6.35
C SER A 30 8.53 -6.13 -5.15
N THR A 31 7.51 -6.99 -5.24
CA THR A 31 7.10 -7.86 -4.13
C THR A 31 8.24 -8.77 -3.64
N GLU A 32 9.15 -9.15 -4.55
CA GLU A 32 10.31 -9.99 -4.26
C GLU A 32 11.41 -9.24 -3.49
N LYS A 33 11.54 -7.92 -3.71
CA LYS A 33 12.56 -7.07 -3.07
C LYS A 33 12.04 -6.30 -1.85
N ALA A 34 10.75 -6.41 -1.56
CA ALA A 34 10.07 -5.65 -0.51
C ALA A 34 10.62 -5.93 0.90
N PHE A 35 11.38 -7.01 1.06
CA PHE A 35 11.92 -7.48 2.34
C PHE A 35 13.44 -7.63 2.34
N ASP A 36 14.12 -7.16 1.28
CA ASP A 36 15.59 -7.24 1.16
C ASP A 36 16.30 -6.25 2.08
N ASP A 37 15.60 -5.21 2.53
CA ASP A 37 16.15 -4.15 3.36
C ASP A 37 15.06 -3.44 4.21
N VAL A 38 15.50 -2.72 5.24
CA VAL A 38 14.62 -2.03 6.19
C VAL A 38 13.84 -0.88 5.54
N GLU A 39 14.42 -0.19 4.57
CA GLU A 39 13.76 0.92 3.87
C GLU A 39 12.57 0.41 3.06
N SER A 40 12.78 -0.67 2.30
CA SER A 40 11.75 -1.36 1.53
C SER A 40 10.63 -1.89 2.44
N TYR A 41 10.98 -2.45 3.59
CA TYR A 41 10.01 -2.92 4.58
C TYR A 41 9.18 -1.77 5.18
N ARG A 42 9.81 -0.61 5.44
CA ARG A 42 9.12 0.61 5.85
C ARG A 42 8.22 1.17 4.76
N MET A 43 8.64 1.13 3.50
CA MET A 43 7.80 1.53 2.37
C MET A 43 6.55 0.66 2.23
N ALA A 44 6.66 -0.64 2.50
CA ALA A 44 5.52 -1.54 2.56
C ALA A 44 4.54 -1.16 3.69
N LEU A 45 5.03 -0.80 4.88
CA LEU A 45 4.19 -0.26 5.95
C LEU A 45 3.52 1.08 5.55
N ASN A 46 4.25 1.98 4.90
CA ASN A 46 3.69 3.25 4.41
C ASN A 46 2.57 3.02 3.39
N ASN A 47 2.65 1.96 2.57
CA ASN A 47 1.58 1.59 1.68
C ASN A 47 0.31 1.18 2.44
N VAL A 48 0.43 0.44 3.55
CA VAL A 48 -0.69 0.12 4.44
C VAL A 48 -1.32 1.41 4.98
N TYR A 49 -0.52 2.35 5.46
CA TYR A 49 -1.04 3.65 5.94
C TYR A 49 -1.71 4.48 4.85
N LEU A 50 -1.16 4.50 3.64
CA LEU A 50 -1.79 5.17 2.51
C LEU A 50 -3.13 4.54 2.15
N THR A 51 -3.25 3.22 2.30
CA THR A 51 -4.51 2.50 2.10
C THR A 51 -5.51 2.90 3.19
N LEU A 52 -5.06 3.10 4.42
CA LEU A 52 -5.92 3.55 5.51
C LEU A 52 -6.49 4.96 5.33
N THR A 53 -5.85 5.84 4.55
CA THR A 53 -6.39 7.18 4.29
C THR A 53 -7.51 7.20 3.25
N SER A 54 -7.83 6.06 2.62
CA SER A 54 -8.90 6.00 1.64
C SER A 54 -10.24 6.35 2.29
N SER A 55 -10.99 7.23 1.65
CA SER A 55 -12.37 7.59 2.01
C SER A 55 -13.36 6.42 1.90
N VAL A 56 -12.92 5.23 1.49
CA VAL A 56 -13.71 4.00 1.52
C VAL A 56 -13.73 3.38 2.93
N MET A 57 -12.80 3.77 3.81
CA MET A 57 -12.71 3.39 5.25
C MET A 57 -13.78 4.07 6.10
N ASN A 58 -15.01 4.17 5.59
CA ASN A 58 -16.05 5.00 6.18
C ASN A 58 -16.60 4.41 7.48
N MET A 59 -16.04 4.86 8.61
CA MET A 59 -16.79 5.04 9.87
C MET A 59 -18.12 5.76 9.61
N GLN A 60 -18.16 6.62 8.59
CA GLN A 60 -19.38 7.32 8.20
C GLN A 60 -20.50 6.38 7.74
N THR A 61 -20.20 5.15 7.27
CA THR A 61 -21.26 4.21 6.85
C THR A 61 -22.13 3.79 8.02
N THR A 62 -21.54 3.57 9.19
CA THR A 62 -22.30 3.26 10.41
C THR A 62 -23.06 4.48 10.92
N ASP A 63 -22.51 5.69 10.73
CA ASP A 63 -23.23 6.92 11.04
C ASP A 63 -24.45 7.10 10.11
N TYR A 64 -24.30 6.85 8.80
CA TYR A 64 -25.40 6.86 7.85
C TYR A 64 -26.40 5.72 8.05
N ALA A 65 -26.07 4.67 8.81
CA ALA A 65 -27.04 3.65 9.19
C ALA A 65 -27.85 4.05 10.44
N SER A 66 -27.48 5.14 11.12
CA SER A 66 -28.24 5.67 12.24
C SER A 66 -29.56 6.29 11.77
N ASP A 67 -30.46 6.54 12.73
CA ASP A 67 -31.71 7.24 12.46
C ASP A 67 -31.53 8.77 12.38
N ASP A 68 -30.32 9.30 12.36
CA ASP A 68 -30.07 10.73 12.22
C ASP A 68 -30.22 11.22 10.77
N PHE A 69 -30.11 10.32 9.80
CA PHE A 69 -30.16 10.63 8.36
C PHE A 69 -31.47 10.12 7.75
N LYS A 70 -32.31 11.02 7.19
CA LYS A 70 -33.65 10.66 6.68
C LYS A 70 -34.00 11.23 5.31
N ASN A 71 -33.30 12.27 4.85
CA ASN A 71 -33.70 13.05 3.67
C ASN A 71 -32.51 13.33 2.74
N VAL A 72 -32.71 13.18 1.43
CA VAL A 72 -31.80 13.68 0.39
C VAL A 72 -32.25 15.08 -0.02
N ILE A 73 -31.30 16.01 -0.14
CA ILE A 73 -31.57 17.29 -0.79
C ILE A 73 -31.62 17.06 -2.31
N SER A 74 -32.73 17.43 -2.94
CA SER A 74 -32.89 17.32 -4.39
C SER A 74 -31.74 18.02 -5.14
N GLY A 75 -31.11 17.32 -6.08
CA GLY A 75 -29.96 17.80 -6.85
C GLY A 75 -28.58 17.43 -6.30
N TYR A 76 -28.51 16.80 -5.10
CA TYR A 76 -27.26 16.23 -4.58
C TYR A 76 -27.09 14.77 -4.97
N ALA A 77 -25.86 14.37 -5.29
CA ALA A 77 -25.52 12.97 -5.55
C ALA A 77 -25.74 12.15 -4.28
N ALA A 78 -26.63 11.17 -4.36
CA ALA A 78 -27.10 10.38 -3.23
C ALA A 78 -26.15 9.22 -2.91
N SER A 79 -24.84 9.50 -2.72
CA SER A 79 -23.82 8.46 -2.54
C SER A 79 -24.08 7.54 -1.34
N ASN A 80 -24.74 8.06 -0.29
CA ASN A 80 -25.04 7.32 0.94
C ASN A 80 -26.55 7.09 1.16
N TYR A 81 -27.39 7.42 0.16
CA TYR A 81 -28.86 7.36 0.26
C TYR A 81 -29.40 5.97 0.59
N TYR A 82 -28.76 4.95 0.04
CA TYR A 82 -29.16 3.56 0.22
C TYR A 82 -28.80 3.01 1.61
N VAL A 83 -27.88 3.67 2.33
CA VAL A 83 -27.42 3.26 3.66
C VAL A 83 -28.45 3.60 4.74
N TYR A 84 -28.94 4.85 4.82
CA TYR A 84 -29.97 5.20 5.82
C TYR A 84 -31.38 4.70 5.47
N ASN A 85 -31.64 4.39 4.20
CA ASN A 85 -32.89 3.74 3.81
C ASN A 85 -32.90 2.23 4.06
N TRP A 86 -31.80 1.66 4.57
CA TRP A 86 -31.66 0.23 4.84
C TRP A 86 -31.96 -0.67 3.61
N ASP A 87 -31.73 -0.15 2.40
CA ASP A 87 -31.98 -0.87 1.15
C ASP A 87 -30.69 -1.49 0.60
N TYR A 88 -30.23 -2.53 1.28
CA TYR A 88 -29.03 -3.26 0.88
C TYR A 88 -29.23 -4.09 -0.41
N GLN A 89 -30.47 -4.48 -0.72
CA GLN A 89 -30.75 -5.31 -1.90
C GLN A 89 -30.58 -4.52 -3.20
N SER A 90 -30.97 -3.25 -3.21
CA SER A 90 -30.84 -2.39 -4.41
C SER A 90 -29.41 -1.89 -4.64
N GLN A 91 -28.62 -1.69 -3.58
CA GLN A 91 -27.20 -1.36 -3.68
C GLN A 91 -26.37 -2.05 -2.59
N PRO A 92 -25.89 -3.28 -2.85
CA PRO A 92 -24.97 -3.93 -1.93
C PRO A 92 -23.67 -3.11 -1.83
N GLN A 93 -23.09 -3.08 -0.63
CA GLN A 93 -21.84 -2.34 -0.33
C GLN A 93 -20.67 -3.33 -0.09
N PRO A 94 -20.35 -4.24 -1.03
CA PRO A 94 -19.34 -5.29 -0.83
C PRO A 94 -17.93 -4.71 -0.71
N TYR A 95 -17.73 -3.48 -1.19
CA TYR A 95 -16.44 -2.83 -1.19
C TYR A 95 -15.90 -2.64 0.24
N ILE A 96 -16.77 -2.37 1.23
CA ILE A 96 -16.37 -2.18 2.64
C ILE A 96 -15.63 -3.43 3.11
N TRP A 97 -16.27 -4.59 2.93
CA TRP A 97 -15.70 -5.88 3.28
C TRP A 97 -14.40 -6.16 2.50
N SER A 98 -14.44 -6.03 1.17
CA SER A 98 -13.27 -6.29 0.34
C SER A 98 -12.07 -5.42 0.72
N TYR A 99 -12.31 -4.17 1.13
CA TYR A 99 -11.27 -3.24 1.52
C TYR A 99 -10.62 -3.61 2.85
N GLN A 100 -11.43 -4.00 3.84
CA GLN A 100 -10.92 -4.48 5.13
C GLN A 100 -10.05 -5.72 4.95
N TYR A 101 -10.49 -6.68 4.13
CA TYR A 101 -9.69 -7.89 3.88
C TYR A 101 -8.44 -7.61 3.06
N GLN A 102 -8.46 -6.63 2.14
CA GLN A 102 -7.25 -6.19 1.45
C GLN A 102 -6.24 -5.56 2.41
N LEU A 103 -6.70 -4.76 3.39
CA LEU A 103 -5.84 -4.21 4.44
C LEU A 103 -5.23 -5.31 5.31
N ILE A 104 -6.06 -6.24 5.79
CA ILE A 104 -5.60 -7.40 6.58
C ILE A 104 -4.58 -8.22 5.79
N ALA A 105 -4.83 -8.49 4.51
CA ALA A 105 -3.90 -9.24 3.67
C ALA A 105 -2.55 -8.53 3.52
N ARG A 106 -2.54 -7.19 3.37
CA ARG A 106 -1.29 -6.41 3.31
C ARG A 106 -0.54 -6.40 4.64
N GLU A 107 -1.27 -6.34 5.76
CA GLU A 107 -0.68 -6.42 7.09
C GLU A 107 -0.07 -7.81 7.36
N ASN A 108 -0.75 -8.89 6.97
CA ASN A 108 -0.23 -10.24 7.09
C ASN A 108 1.06 -10.43 6.30
N VAL A 109 1.16 -9.83 5.11
CA VAL A 109 2.41 -9.83 4.34
C VAL A 109 3.57 -9.21 5.12
N LEU A 110 3.35 -8.16 5.90
CA LEU A 110 4.41 -7.60 6.76
C LEU A 110 4.77 -8.57 7.90
N ILE A 111 3.75 -9.11 8.58
CA ILE A 111 3.90 -10.04 9.70
C ILE A 111 4.68 -11.29 9.29
N ASP A 112 4.32 -11.89 8.15
CA ASP A 112 4.90 -13.15 7.67
C ASP A 112 6.36 -13.00 7.25
N ASN A 113 6.77 -11.80 6.83
CA ASN A 113 8.13 -11.53 6.35
C ASN A 113 9.04 -10.90 7.40
N TYR A 114 8.57 -10.66 8.63
CA TYR A 114 9.38 -10.11 9.72
C TYR A 114 10.72 -10.83 9.92
N GLY A 115 10.72 -12.17 9.89
CA GLY A 115 11.90 -12.98 10.17
C GLY A 115 12.94 -13.05 9.04
N ILE A 116 12.63 -12.52 7.85
CA ILE A 116 13.54 -12.57 6.70
C ILE A 116 14.20 -11.21 6.39
N VAL A 117 13.71 -10.12 6.99
CA VAL A 117 14.27 -8.77 6.78
C VAL A 117 15.63 -8.69 7.47
N PRO A 118 16.72 -8.34 6.76
CA PRO A 118 18.04 -8.30 7.35
C PRO A 118 18.24 -7.06 8.24
N ALA A 119 18.67 -7.28 9.47
CA ALA A 119 19.11 -6.21 10.38
C ALA A 119 20.65 -6.08 10.36
N GLU A 120 21.16 -4.96 9.84
CA GLU A 120 22.61 -4.69 9.82
C GLU A 120 23.15 -4.22 11.18
N ASN A 121 22.28 -3.64 12.02
CA ASN A 121 22.62 -3.07 13.32
C ASN A 121 21.40 -3.08 14.27
N GLU A 122 21.62 -2.73 15.54
CA GLU A 122 20.58 -2.71 16.58
C GLU A 122 19.45 -1.72 16.26
N ALA A 123 19.75 -0.55 15.69
CA ALA A 123 18.73 0.43 15.30
C ALA A 123 17.83 -0.09 14.15
N ASN A 124 18.40 -0.84 13.20
CA ASN A 124 17.66 -1.51 12.15
C ASN A 124 16.74 -2.59 12.74
N GLN A 125 17.22 -3.35 13.73
CA GLN A 125 16.39 -4.35 14.41
C GLN A 125 15.22 -3.69 15.16
N ASP A 126 15.48 -2.60 15.88
CA ASP A 126 14.44 -1.83 16.58
C ASP A 126 13.37 -1.30 15.60
N GLU A 127 13.78 -0.85 14.41
CA GLU A 127 12.84 -0.39 13.38
C GLU A 127 12.00 -1.54 12.83
N ILE A 128 12.60 -2.70 12.54
CA ILE A 128 11.89 -3.91 12.09
C ILE A 128 10.87 -4.35 13.16
N ASP A 129 11.25 -4.36 14.44
CA ASP A 129 10.39 -4.72 15.57
C ASP A 129 9.21 -3.76 15.72
N GLN A 130 9.46 -2.45 15.54
CA GLN A 130 8.39 -1.45 15.54
C GLN A 130 7.44 -1.62 14.36
N ILE A 131 7.96 -1.91 13.16
CA ILE A 131 7.14 -2.18 11.98
C ILE A 131 6.27 -3.41 12.22
N TYR A 132 6.83 -4.47 12.81
CA TYR A 132 6.10 -5.69 13.17
C TYR A 132 5.01 -5.45 14.22
N ALA A 133 5.27 -4.67 15.26
CA ALA A 133 4.33 -4.44 16.35
C ALA A 133 3.07 -3.62 15.95
N ARG A 134 3.21 -2.71 14.98
CA ARG A 134 2.13 -1.77 14.58
C ARG A 134 0.88 -2.46 14.00
N PRO A 135 0.97 -3.44 13.10
CA PRO A 135 -0.17 -4.24 12.65
C PRO A 135 -0.93 -4.93 13.80
N TRP A 136 -0.22 -5.51 14.78
CA TRP A 136 -0.85 -6.19 15.91
C TRP A 136 -1.68 -5.24 16.76
N PHE A 137 -1.16 -4.05 17.06
CA PHE A 137 -1.89 -3.04 17.82
C PHE A 137 -3.21 -2.67 17.12
N LYS A 138 -3.21 -2.57 15.80
CA LYS A 138 -4.42 -2.25 15.03
C LYS A 138 -5.43 -3.42 15.02
N SER A 139 -4.97 -4.66 14.88
CA SER A 139 -5.85 -5.84 14.94
C SER A 139 -6.62 -5.93 16.26
N MET A 140 -6.00 -5.47 17.37
CA MET A 140 -6.62 -5.43 18.70
C MET A 140 -7.63 -4.30 18.89
N VAL A 141 -7.54 -3.21 18.11
CA VAL A 141 -8.46 -2.05 18.19
C VAL A 141 -9.64 -2.20 17.22
N SER A 142 -9.56 -3.14 16.28
CA SER A 142 -10.56 -3.34 15.21
C SER A 142 -11.62 -4.40 15.54
N ILE A 143 -11.67 -4.89 16.79
CA ILE A 143 -12.67 -5.83 17.33
C ILE A 143 -13.43 -5.12 18.45
#